data_AF-A0A7C5EQF8-F1
#
_entry.id   AF-A0A7C5EQF8-F1
#
_cell.length_a   1.000
_cell.length_b   1.000
_cell.length_c   1.000
_cell.angle_alpha   90.00
_cell.angle_beta   90.00
_cell.angle_gamma   90.00
#
_symmetry.space_group_name_H-M   'P 1'
#
loop_
_entity.id
_entity.type
_entity.pdbx_description
1 polymer ?
#
loop_
_entity_poly.entity_id
_entity_poly.type
_entity_poly.pdbx_seq_one_letter_code
_entity_poly.pdbx_strand_id
1 'polypeptide(L)'
;MIQRPLLLITAMAVILGILTAGCGESRDPYVGTYRSLQPYAGKGHIELTLKENGEATWKLEGEKPVKFKWKVAEGHLWLYTREGGIIHVTPSEGNKKLSVDMTGEWNPSCPAHMCLYFERVEVR
;
A
#
# COMPACT_ATOMS: atom_id res chain seq x y z
N MET A 1 -43.83 20.95 24.75
CA MET A 1 -43.62 19.48 24.73
C MET A 1 -42.97 18.97 23.41
N ILE A 2 -42.16 19.77 22.71
CA ILE A 2 -41.67 19.46 21.33
C ILE A 2 -40.14 19.24 21.26
N GLN A 3 -39.38 19.45 22.36
CA GLN A 3 -37.89 19.39 22.33
C GLN A 3 -37.26 17.99 22.39
N ARG A 4 -37.98 16.97 22.87
CA ARG A 4 -37.45 15.60 23.03
C ARG A 4 -37.13 14.85 21.72
N PRO A 5 -37.97 14.89 20.66
CA PRO A 5 -37.67 14.16 19.42
C PRO A 5 -36.51 14.78 18.63
N LEU A 6 -36.33 16.11 18.70
CA LEU A 6 -35.27 16.82 17.97
C LEU A 6 -33.88 16.40 18.45
N LEU A 7 -33.72 16.21 19.76
CA LEU A 7 -32.46 15.84 20.41
C LEU A 7 -32.01 14.41 20.04
N LEU A 8 -32.97 13.48 19.93
CA LEU A 8 -32.75 12.10 19.49
C LEU A 8 -32.32 12.01 18.01
N ILE A 9 -32.93 12.83 17.14
CA ILE A 9 -32.59 12.88 15.72
C ILE A 9 -31.15 13.41 15.52
N THR A 10 -30.76 14.46 16.25
CA THR A 10 -29.38 14.97 16.21
C THR A 10 -28.36 13.97 16.75
N ALA A 11 -28.66 13.24 17.84
CA ALA A 11 -27.77 12.23 18.37
C ALA A 11 -27.56 11.07 17.39
N MET A 12 -28.63 10.63 16.74
CA MET A 12 -28.58 9.55 15.74
C MET A 12 -27.82 9.98 14.47
N ALA A 13 -27.95 11.23 14.04
CA ALA A 13 -27.19 11.80 12.92
C ALA A 13 -25.68 11.90 13.23
N VAL A 14 -25.31 12.26 14.46
CA VAL A 14 -23.91 12.31 14.90
C VAL A 14 -23.30 10.92 14.97
N ILE A 15 -24.02 9.93 15.52
CA ILE A 15 -23.55 8.54 15.56
C ILE A 15 -23.38 7.97 14.15
N LEU A 16 -24.32 8.25 13.24
CA LEU A 16 -24.24 7.81 11.85
C LEU A 16 -23.08 8.47 11.09
N GLY A 17 -22.78 9.74 11.37
CA GLY A 17 -21.65 10.46 10.78
C GLY A 17 -20.28 9.97 11.28
N ILE A 18 -20.18 9.49 12.52
CA ILE A 18 -18.93 8.90 13.06
C ILE A 18 -18.65 7.53 12.42
N LEU A 19 -19.70 6.75 12.11
CA LEU A 19 -19.56 5.42 11.51
C LEU A 19 -19.01 5.43 10.08
N THR A 20 -19.22 6.51 9.32
CA THR A 20 -18.72 6.61 7.93
C THR A 20 -17.26 7.07 7.84
N ALA A 21 -16.71 7.65 8.92
CA ALA A 21 -15.30 8.07 8.97
C ALA A 21 -14.30 6.91 9.15
N GLY A 22 -14.80 5.67 9.37
CA GLY A 22 -13.96 4.48 9.61
C GLY A 22 -13.56 3.69 8.36
N CYS A 23 -13.96 4.10 7.16
CA CYS A 23 -13.51 3.43 5.93
C CYS A 23 -12.02 3.75 5.69
N GLY A 24 -11.14 2.83 6.06
CA GLY A 24 -9.73 2.90 5.68
C GLY A 24 -9.54 3.04 4.17
N GLU A 25 -8.38 3.56 3.77
CA GLU A 25 -8.09 3.84 2.36
C GLU A 25 -8.16 2.56 1.50
N SER A 26 -8.82 2.64 0.33
CA SER A 26 -9.05 1.46 -0.53
C SER A 26 -7.75 0.94 -1.14
N ARG A 27 -7.65 -0.39 -1.23
CA ARG A 27 -6.55 -1.12 -1.88
C ARG A 27 -6.71 -1.22 -3.38
N ASP A 28 -7.94 -1.17 -3.88
CA ASP A 28 -8.28 -1.48 -5.28
C ASP A 28 -7.41 -0.77 -6.32
N PRO A 29 -7.08 0.53 -6.17
CA PRO A 29 -6.27 1.24 -7.16
C PRO A 29 -4.85 0.67 -7.31
N TYR A 30 -4.35 -0.06 -6.30
CA TYR A 30 -2.97 -0.51 -6.20
C TYR A 30 -2.79 -2.00 -6.47
N VAL A 31 -3.87 -2.80 -6.43
CA VAL A 31 -3.83 -4.24 -6.70
C VAL A 31 -3.25 -4.51 -8.08
N GLY A 32 -2.33 -5.47 -8.17
CA GLY A 32 -1.67 -5.84 -9.42
C GLY A 32 -0.27 -6.39 -9.23
N THR A 33 0.38 -6.72 -10.35
CA THR A 33 1.78 -7.14 -10.40
C THR A 33 2.61 -6.01 -10.96
N TYR A 34 3.75 -5.76 -10.32
CA TYR A 34 4.73 -4.77 -10.70
C TYR A 34 6.08 -5.43 -10.89
N ARG A 35 6.86 -4.95 -11.85
CA ARG A 35 8.20 -5.46 -12.14
C ARG A 35 9.21 -4.37 -11.90
N SER A 36 10.34 -4.69 -11.26
CA SER A 36 11.40 -3.70 -11.05
C SER A 36 11.97 -3.22 -12.39
N LEU A 37 12.34 -1.94 -12.49
CA LEU A 37 12.93 -1.37 -13.70
C LEU A 37 14.35 -1.88 -13.94
N GLN A 38 15.11 -2.10 -12.87
CA GLN A 38 16.46 -2.64 -12.92
C GLN A 38 16.52 -4.05 -12.30
N PRO A 39 17.46 -4.89 -12.75
CA PRO A 39 17.81 -6.13 -12.07
C PRO A 39 18.30 -5.86 -10.65
N TYR A 40 17.90 -6.70 -9.70
CA TYR A 40 18.32 -6.62 -8.31
C TYR A 40 19.45 -7.63 -8.02
N ALA A 41 20.50 -7.15 -7.35
CA ALA A 41 21.64 -7.96 -6.91
C ALA A 41 22.29 -8.84 -8.01
N GLY A 42 22.21 -8.42 -9.27
CA GLY A 42 22.74 -9.17 -10.42
C GLY A 42 22.00 -10.47 -10.76
N LYS A 43 20.85 -10.75 -10.15
CA LYS A 43 20.11 -12.02 -10.34
C LYS A 43 18.96 -11.93 -11.34
N GLY A 44 18.29 -10.79 -11.41
CA GLY A 44 17.13 -10.61 -12.30
C GLY A 44 16.18 -9.53 -11.80
N HIS A 45 15.03 -9.40 -12.45
CA HIS A 45 14.00 -8.45 -12.03
C HIS A 45 13.19 -9.01 -10.86
N ILE A 46 12.68 -8.10 -10.04
CA ILE A 46 11.75 -8.42 -8.96
C ILE A 46 10.33 -8.32 -9.49
N GLU A 47 9.51 -9.32 -9.20
CA GLU A 47 8.05 -9.23 -9.34
C GLU A 47 7.42 -8.99 -7.97
N LEU A 48 6.76 -7.84 -7.81
CA LEU A 48 5.97 -7.48 -6.64
C LEU A 48 4.48 -7.63 -6.99
N THR A 49 3.80 -8.59 -6.37
CA THR A 49 2.35 -8.78 -6.51
C THR A 49 1.64 -8.24 -5.27
N LEU A 50 0.74 -7.28 -5.45
CA LEU A 50 -0.15 -6.74 -4.42
C LEU A 50 -1.56 -7.31 -4.62
N LYS A 51 -2.06 -8.07 -3.64
CA LYS A 51 -3.40 -8.65 -3.66
C LYS A 51 -4.40 -7.83 -2.86
N GLU A 52 -5.65 -7.83 -3.28
CA GLU A 52 -6.78 -7.13 -2.64
C GLU A 52 -6.96 -7.50 -1.15
N ASN A 53 -6.69 -8.75 -0.79
CA ASN A 53 -6.77 -9.25 0.59
C ASN A 53 -5.66 -8.74 1.53
N GLY A 54 -4.83 -7.78 1.09
CA GLY A 54 -3.74 -7.22 1.87
C GLY A 54 -2.51 -8.12 1.95
N GLU A 55 -2.39 -9.14 1.10
CA GLU A 55 -1.16 -9.91 0.92
C GLU A 55 -0.31 -9.36 -0.21
N ALA A 56 1.00 -9.30 0.00
CA ALA A 56 1.95 -8.96 -1.03
C ALA A 56 3.03 -10.05 -1.14
N THR A 57 3.54 -10.25 -2.35
CA THR A 57 4.61 -11.22 -2.63
C THR A 57 5.69 -10.55 -3.46
N TRP A 58 6.93 -10.69 -3.02
CA TRP A 58 8.14 -10.28 -3.73
C TRP A 58 8.84 -11.54 -4.23
N LYS A 59 9.02 -11.65 -5.53
CA LYS A 59 9.67 -12.79 -6.15
C LYS A 59 10.87 -12.31 -6.95
N LEU A 60 12.04 -12.80 -6.57
CA LEU A 60 13.26 -12.66 -7.36
C LEU A 60 13.49 -13.98 -8.10
N GLU A 61 13.92 -13.89 -9.35
CA GLU A 61 14.21 -15.07 -10.16
C GLU A 61 15.24 -15.98 -9.47
N GLY A 62 14.94 -17.28 -9.39
CA GLY A 62 15.78 -18.27 -8.70
C GLY A 62 15.70 -18.27 -7.17
N GLU A 63 14.90 -17.39 -6.55
CA GLU A 63 14.71 -17.35 -5.10
C GLU A 63 13.28 -17.69 -4.66
N LYS A 64 13.16 -18.07 -3.38
CA LYS A 64 11.84 -18.30 -2.77
C LYS A 64 11.10 -16.96 -2.64
N PRO A 65 9.80 -16.89 -2.97
CA PRO A 65 9.03 -15.66 -2.81
C PRO A 65 8.95 -15.23 -1.35
N VAL A 66 9.23 -13.96 -1.09
CA VAL A 66 9.07 -13.32 0.22
C VAL A 66 7.64 -12.80 0.32
N LYS A 67 6.97 -13.07 1.45
CA LYS A 67 5.58 -12.67 1.69
C LYS A 67 5.51 -11.51 2.66
N PHE A 68 4.64 -10.55 2.37
CA PHE A 68 4.36 -9.38 3.19
C PHE A 68 2.86 -9.26 3.43
N LYS A 69 2.50 -8.56 4.50
CA LYS A 69 1.17 -7.94 4.60
C LYS A 69 1.27 -6.49 4.14
N TRP A 70 0.23 -5.94 3.54
CA TRP A 70 0.24 -4.55 3.11
C TRP A 70 -1.07 -3.82 3.35
N LYS A 71 -0.95 -2.51 3.49
CA LYS A 71 -2.08 -1.59 3.59
C LYS A 71 -1.77 -0.30 2.85
N VAL A 72 -2.82 0.44 2.57
CA VAL A 72 -2.73 1.83 2.13
C VAL A 72 -2.86 2.72 3.36
N ALA A 73 -1.98 3.70 3.49
CA ALA A 73 -2.04 4.70 4.54
C ALA A 73 -1.40 6.00 4.04
N GLU A 74 -2.15 7.09 4.13
CA GLU A 74 -1.69 8.44 3.78
C GLU A 74 -1.24 8.53 2.30
N GLY A 75 -1.92 7.84 1.39
CA GLY A 75 -1.53 7.79 -0.03
C GLY A 75 -0.27 6.96 -0.33
N HIS A 76 0.30 6.28 0.66
CA HIS A 76 1.44 5.37 0.52
C HIS A 76 1.02 3.92 0.73
N LEU A 77 1.84 2.97 0.27
CA LEU A 77 1.70 1.57 0.61
C LEU A 77 2.75 1.16 1.63
N TRP A 78 2.31 0.50 2.68
CA TRP A 78 3.17 0.04 3.77
C TRP A 78 3.23 -1.48 3.71
N LEU A 79 4.42 -2.03 3.47
CA LEU A 79 4.66 -3.47 3.41
C LEU A 79 5.31 -3.92 4.71
N TYR A 80 4.60 -4.78 5.44
CA TYR A 80 5.03 -5.34 6.71
C TYR A 80 5.74 -6.66 6.48
N THR A 81 6.99 -6.74 6.93
CA THR A 81 7.75 -7.99 6.98
C THR A 81 7.26 -8.85 8.14
N ARG A 82 7.55 -10.15 8.10
CA ARG A 82 7.23 -11.06 9.22
C ARG A 82 7.97 -10.71 10.51
N GLU A 83 9.16 -10.15 10.38
CA GLU A 83 10.03 -9.75 11.50
C GLU A 83 9.70 -8.35 12.05
N GLY A 84 8.59 -7.73 11.58
CA GLY A 84 8.12 -6.44 12.10
C GLY A 84 8.72 -5.21 11.42
N GLY A 85 9.53 -5.39 10.37
CA GLY A 85 10.01 -4.27 9.54
C GLY A 85 8.90 -3.69 8.68
N ILE A 86 9.02 -2.39 8.36
CA ILE A 86 8.10 -1.69 7.47
C ILE A 86 8.90 -1.18 6.27
N ILE A 87 8.41 -1.51 5.07
CA ILE A 87 8.92 -1.00 3.80
C ILE A 87 7.92 0.00 3.27
N HIS A 88 8.38 1.22 3.00
CA HIS A 88 7.54 2.30 2.48
C HIS A 88 7.57 2.30 0.95
N VAL A 89 6.39 2.38 0.35
CA VAL A 89 6.21 2.39 -1.10
C VAL A 89 5.39 3.61 -1.50
N THR A 90 5.89 4.38 -2.45
CA THR A 90 5.23 5.58 -2.95
C THR A 90 4.73 5.34 -4.38
N PRO A 91 3.40 5.38 -4.61
CA PRO A 91 2.83 5.26 -5.94
C PRO A 91 3.01 6.55 -6.73
N SER A 92 3.14 6.43 -8.05
CA SER A 92 3.25 7.55 -8.98
C SER A 92 2.63 7.21 -10.34
N GLU A 93 2.44 8.22 -11.18
CA GLU A 93 1.88 8.08 -12.54
C GLU A 93 0.53 7.34 -12.57
N GLY A 94 -0.37 7.67 -11.63
CA GLY A 94 -1.67 7.01 -11.53
C GLY A 94 -1.57 5.53 -11.14
N ASN A 95 -0.68 5.20 -10.19
CA ASN A 95 -0.44 3.85 -9.67
C ASN A 95 0.15 2.87 -10.70
N LYS A 96 0.73 3.40 -11.79
CA LYS A 96 1.47 2.63 -12.79
C LYS A 96 2.92 2.42 -12.38
N LYS A 97 3.47 3.29 -11.54
CA LYS A 97 4.84 3.18 -11.02
C LYS A 97 4.86 3.19 -9.50
N LEU A 98 5.79 2.44 -8.93
CA LEU A 98 6.06 2.41 -7.50
C LEU A 98 7.54 2.70 -7.25
N SER A 99 7.84 3.53 -6.25
CA SER A 99 9.18 3.62 -5.66
C SER A 99 9.16 2.97 -4.29
N VAL A 100 10.09 2.05 -4.05
CA VAL A 100 10.22 1.28 -2.81
C VAL A 100 11.47 1.75 -2.08
N ASP A 101 11.29 2.29 -0.87
CA ASP A 101 12.38 2.70 0.01
C ASP A 101 12.93 1.49 0.79
N MET A 102 14.21 1.18 0.59
CA MET A 102 14.88 0.03 1.19
C MET A 102 15.66 0.37 2.46
N THR A 103 15.64 1.63 2.93
CA THR A 103 16.41 2.08 4.11
C THR A 103 15.84 1.60 5.43
N GLY A 104 14.54 1.30 5.47
CA GLY A 104 13.82 0.97 6.71
C GLY A 104 13.51 2.18 7.60
N GLU A 105 13.87 3.39 7.16
CA GLU A 105 13.50 4.66 7.79
C GLU A 105 12.42 5.36 6.96
N TRP A 106 11.51 6.08 7.60
CA TRP A 106 10.50 6.86 6.88
C TRP A 106 11.14 8.12 6.30
N ASN A 107 11.02 8.30 4.98
CA ASN A 107 11.43 9.52 4.28
C ASN A 107 10.24 10.12 3.53
N PRO A 108 10.08 11.46 3.49
CA PRO A 108 9.02 12.12 2.71
C PRO A 108 9.15 11.89 1.20
N SER A 109 10.34 11.49 0.75
CA SER A 109 10.62 11.08 -0.63
C SER A 109 11.72 10.02 -0.63
N CYS A 110 11.68 9.12 -1.61
CA CYS A 110 12.64 8.02 -1.72
C CYS A 110 14.09 8.57 -1.93
N PRO A 111 15.05 8.30 -1.02
CA PRO A 111 16.40 8.84 -1.11
C PRO A 111 17.13 8.38 -2.39
N ALA A 112 17.86 9.28 -3.05
CA ALA A 112 18.62 8.93 -4.25
C ALA A 112 19.57 7.75 -3.98
N HIS A 113 19.55 6.75 -4.88
CA HIS A 113 20.33 5.50 -4.83
C HIS A 113 19.89 4.42 -3.82
N MET A 114 18.87 4.65 -2.99
CA MET A 114 18.39 3.64 -2.02
C MET A 114 17.00 3.08 -2.36
N CYS A 115 16.56 3.30 -3.60
CA CYS A 115 15.21 3.05 -4.06
C CYS A 115 15.16 2.04 -5.19
N LEU A 116 14.18 1.15 -5.10
CA LEU A 116 13.81 0.27 -6.20
C LEU A 116 12.57 0.81 -6.89
N TYR A 117 12.67 1.01 -8.20
CA TYR A 117 11.55 1.47 -9.00
C TYR A 117 10.88 0.30 -9.68
N PHE A 118 9.56 0.32 -9.72
CA PHE A 118 8.74 -0.70 -10.34
C PHE A 118 7.73 -0.08 -11.29
N GLU A 119 7.39 -0.84 -12.32
CA GLU A 119 6.34 -0.52 -13.28
C GLU A 119 5.28 -1.62 -13.27
N ARG A 120 4.02 -1.23 -13.33
CA ARG A 120 2.88 -2.16 -13.37
C ARG A 120 2.96 -2.98 -14.65
N VAL A 121 2.90 -4.29 -14.50
CA VAL A 121 2.79 -5.21 -15.63
C VAL A 121 1.30 -5.32 -15.97
N GLU A 122 0.90 -4.88 -17.16
CA GLU A 122 -0.46 -5.12 -17.65
C GLU A 122 -0.71 -6.63 -17.72
N VAL A 123 -1.75 -7.08 -17.03
CA VAL A 123 -2.29 -8.43 -17.25
C VAL A 123 -3.03 -8.35 -18.58
N ARG A 124 -2.42 -8.90 -19.63
CA ARG A 124 -3.12 -9.16 -20.91
C ARG A 124 -4.25 -10.16 -20.73
#